data_AF-A0A434GHR7-F1
#
_entry.id   AF-A0A434GHR7-F1
#
_cell.length_a   1.000
_cell.length_b   1.000
_cell.length_c   1.000
_cell.angle_alpha   90.00
_cell.angle_beta   90.00
_cell.angle_gamma   90.00
#
_symmetry.space_group_name_H-M   'P 1'
#
loop_
_entity.id
_entity.type
_entity.pdbx_description
1 polymer ?
#
loop_
_entity_poly.entity_id
_entity_poly.type
_entity_poly.pdbx_seq_one_letter_code
_entity_poly.pdbx_strand_id
1 'polypeptide(L)' 'RIGEPVDVVVNGRKIARGEITVLESDPSRFVIRLTEIIAGTKGA' A
#
# COMPACT_ATOMS: atom_id res chain seq x y z
N ARG A 1 -9.66 -7.57 -6.98
CA ARG A 1 -9.55 -7.43 -8.47
C ARG A 1 -8.55 -6.32 -8.79
N ILE A 2 -7.91 -6.28 -9.98
CA ILE A 2 -7.16 -5.07 -10.40
C ILE A 2 -8.17 -3.91 -10.39
N GLY A 3 -7.94 -2.90 -9.54
CA GLY A 3 -8.84 -1.75 -9.35
C GLY A 3 -9.45 -1.60 -7.95
N GLU A 4 -9.44 -2.64 -7.12
CA GLU A 4 -9.81 -2.48 -5.69
C GLU A 4 -8.57 -2.13 -4.86
N PRO A 5 -8.63 -1.13 -3.97
CA PRO A 5 -7.53 -0.84 -3.06
C PRO A 5 -7.15 -2.05 -2.22
N VAL A 6 -5.86 -2.31 -2.10
CA VAL A 6 -5.30 -3.39 -1.30
C VAL A 6 -4.87 -2.90 0.07
N ASP A 7 -4.94 -3.81 1.05
CA ASP A 7 -4.50 -3.54 2.41
C ASP A 7 -2.99 -3.72 2.54
N VAL A 8 -2.32 -2.74 3.15
CA VAL A 8 -0.90 -2.81 3.50
C VAL A 8 -0.81 -3.21 4.96
N VAL A 9 -0.19 -4.35 5.22
CA VAL A 9 -0.10 -4.98 6.56
C VAL A 9 1.37 -5.10 6.95
N VAL A 10 1.70 -4.70 8.18
CA VAL A 10 3.01 -4.91 8.79
C VAL A 10 2.79 -5.65 10.11
N ASN A 11 3.47 -6.80 10.28
CA ASN A 11 3.34 -7.64 11.49
C ASN A 11 1.88 -7.98 11.85
N GLY A 12 1.05 -8.28 10.85
CA GLY A 12 -0.37 -8.60 11.04
C GLY A 12 -1.28 -7.40 11.33
N ARG A 13 -0.73 -6.17 11.44
CA ARG A 13 -1.51 -4.94 11.62
C ARG A 13 -1.65 -4.20 10.29
N LYS A 14 -2.89 -3.93 9.89
CA LYS A 14 -3.19 -3.04 8.76
C LYS A 14 -2.73 -1.62 9.09
N ILE A 15 -1.92 -1.03 8.22
CA ILE A 15 -1.35 0.31 8.39
C ILE A 15 -1.79 1.29 7.31
N ALA A 16 -2.22 0.81 6.15
CA ALA A 16 -2.60 1.66 5.03
C ALA A 16 -3.49 0.93 4.02
N ARG A 17 -4.05 1.68 3.08
CA ARG A 17 -4.63 1.18 1.84
C ARG A 17 -3.95 1.83 0.65
N GLY A 18 -3.88 1.12 -0.46
CA GLY A 18 -3.30 1.65 -1.69
C GLY A 18 -3.67 0.88 -2.93
N GLU A 19 -3.29 1.41 -4.07
CA GLU A 19 -3.54 0.82 -5.39
C GLU A 19 -2.25 0.19 -5.92
N ILE A 20 -2.37 -1.01 -6.51
CA ILE A 20 -1.25 -1.66 -7.19
C ILE A 20 -1.06 -0.97 -8.54
N THR A 21 0.17 -0.55 -8.82
CA THR A 21 0.60 -0.04 -10.11
C THR A 21 1.89 -0.72 -10.54
N VAL A 22 2.20 -0.63 -11.82
CA VAL A 22 3.46 -1.12 -12.40
C VAL A 22 4.31 0.09 -12.75
N LEU A 23 5.62 0.00 -12.50
CA LEU A 23 6.52 1.08 -12.92
C LEU A 23 6.71 1.05 -14.43
N GLU A 24 6.50 2.19 -15.08
CA GLU A 24 6.69 2.34 -16.53
C GLU A 24 8.15 2.07 -16.95
N SER A 25 9.11 2.39 -16.08
CA SER A 25 10.54 2.18 -16.34
C SER A 25 11.00 0.74 -16.18
N ASP A 26 10.26 -0.08 -15.43
CA ASP A 26 10.61 -1.47 -15.15
C ASP A 26 9.33 -2.27 -14.84
N PRO A 27 8.75 -2.93 -15.87
CA PRO A 27 7.47 -3.64 -15.73
C PRO A 27 7.56 -4.90 -14.86
N SER A 28 8.76 -5.33 -14.48
CA SER A 28 8.94 -6.41 -13.51
C SER A 28 8.67 -5.97 -12.07
N ARG A 29 8.62 -4.65 -11.82
CA ARG A 29 8.40 -4.08 -10.48
C ARG A 29 6.96 -3.62 -10.30
N PHE A 30 6.32 -4.21 -9.29
CA PHE A 30 5.03 -3.77 -8.78
C PHE A 30 5.23 -2.78 -7.64
N VAL A 31 4.43 -1.72 -7.62
CA VAL A 31 4.43 -0.70 -6.57
C VAL A 31 3.02 -0.53 -6.02
N ILE A 32 2.95 -0.10 -4.76
CA ILE A 32 1.68 0.30 -4.12
C ILE A 32 1.68 1.81 -3.96
N ARG A 33 0.76 2.51 -4.63
CA ARG A 33 0.47 3.93 -4.38
C ARG A 33 -0.48 4.02 -3.19
N LEU A 34 -0.02 4.55 -2.07
CA LEU A 34 -0.86 4.72 -0.89
C LEU A 34 -1.97 5.74 -1.17
N THR A 35 -3.21 5.36 -0.86
CA THR A 35 -4.39 6.23 -0.92
C THR A 35 -4.79 6.72 0.47
N GLU A 36 -4.55 5.89 1.49
CA GLU A 36 -4.88 6.20 2.88
C GLU A 36 -3.81 5.64 3.82
N ILE A 37 -3.46 6.40 4.84
CA ILE A 37 -2.58 5.97 5.93
C ILE A 37 -3.40 5.94 7.21
N ILE A 38 -3.40 4.80 7.88
CA ILE A 38 -4.02 4.68 9.19
C ILE A 38 -3.03 5.27 10.19
N ALA A 39 -3.38 6.41 10.79
CA ALA A 39 -2.53 7.09 11.75
C ALA A 39 -2.10 6.12 12.86
N GLY A 40 -0.81 5.81 12.91
CA GLY A 40 -0.21 5.14 14.05
C GLY A 40 -0.16 6.12 15.21
N THR A 41 -0.62 5.70 16.39
CA THR A 41 -0.34 6.39 17.65
C THR A 41 1.16 6.70 17.67
N LYS A 42 1.51 7.99 17.69
CA LYS A 42 2.90 8.47 17.79
C LYS A 42 3.54 7.70 18.94
N GLY A 43 4.53 6.86 18.63
CA GLY A 43 5.30 6.16 19.66
C GLY A 43 5.79 7.18 20.66
N ALA A 44 5.46 6.96 21.93
CA ALA A 44 5.84 7.81 23.05
C ALA A 44 7.37 7.91 23.17
#